data_AF-A0A402AUX4-F1
#
_entry.id   AF-A0A402AUX4-F1
#
_cell.length_a   1.000
_cell.length_b   1.000
_cell.length_c   1.000
_cell.angle_alpha   90.00
_cell.angle_beta   90.00
_cell.angle_gamma   90.00
#
_symmetry.space_group_name_H-M   'P 1'
#
loop_
_entity.id
_entity.type
_entity.pdbx_description
1 polymer ?
#
loop_
_entity_poly.entity_id
_entity_poly.type
_entity_poly.pdbx_seq_one_letter_code
_entity_poly.pdbx_strand_id
1 'polypeptide(L)'
;MTTIRTTTPTISISGTGDNFTATHTATEIEAGLTRISLHITANSRQASPVPRIHISWSLPMHDIYSIWYSGSDRNKSIAPDWSRGNIAKVTSQMPVISLYNYQGENRLTFAFSDALEAVEIKTGVSEETGELHCSLDLFVESSPELSHYEATLRLDMRALPYYRALHEVQQWWAQQSGYEPLPAPEHARLPMYSTWYSFHQHLEPAAVEAQCRIAKELGCEAVIVDDGWQTINNERGYAYCGDWEVATEKIPDMKAHVANVHASGMKYILWYSVPFVGQREQGLVTL
;
A
#
# COMPACT_ATOMS: atom_id res chain seq x y z
N MET A 1 36.27 -15.61 -5.78
CA MET A 1 36.32 -14.63 -4.69
C MET A 1 35.03 -14.77 -3.90
N THR A 2 35.10 -15.23 -2.66
CA THR A 2 33.93 -15.45 -1.81
C THR A 2 33.74 -14.19 -0.96
N THR A 3 32.92 -13.26 -1.43
CA THR A 3 32.58 -12.07 -0.65
C THR A 3 31.52 -12.47 0.37
N ILE A 4 31.92 -12.69 1.62
CA ILE A 4 30.99 -12.82 2.74
C ILE A 4 30.45 -11.42 3.02
N ARG A 5 29.26 -11.10 2.50
CA ARG A 5 28.50 -9.90 2.88
C ARG A 5 27.46 -10.31 3.92
N THR A 6 27.87 -10.44 5.18
CA THR A 6 26.91 -10.67 6.28
C THR A 6 27.38 -9.94 7.53
N THR A 7 27.22 -8.63 7.53
CA THR A 7 26.98 -7.91 8.77
C THR A 7 25.64 -7.23 8.60
N THR A 8 24.62 -7.70 9.34
CA THR A 8 23.38 -6.96 9.52
C THR A 8 23.74 -5.51 9.85
N PRO A 9 23.18 -4.51 9.15
CA PRO A 9 23.54 -3.13 9.40
C PRO A 9 23.17 -2.75 10.84
N THR A 10 24.00 -1.94 11.48
CA THR A 10 23.75 -1.44 12.83
C THR A 10 22.50 -0.56 12.81
N ILE A 11 21.50 -0.92 13.62
CA ILE A 11 20.27 -0.15 13.76
C ILE A 11 20.44 0.85 14.90
N SER A 12 20.14 2.12 14.61
CA SER A 12 20.04 3.19 15.59
C SER A 12 18.58 3.57 15.78
N ILE A 13 18.15 3.76 17.04
CA ILE A 13 16.81 4.23 17.38
C ILE A 13 16.95 5.49 18.21
N SER A 14 16.25 6.56 17.83
CA SER A 14 16.24 7.84 18.53
C SER A 14 14.85 8.47 18.53
N GLY A 15 14.67 9.58 19.25
CA GLY A 15 13.39 10.29 19.31
C GLY A 15 12.39 9.74 20.33
N THR A 16 12.76 8.76 21.18
CA THR A 16 11.88 8.21 22.23
C THR A 16 11.53 9.20 23.34
N GLY A 17 12.25 10.32 23.42
CA GLY A 17 12.12 11.30 24.51
C GLY A 17 12.37 10.67 25.89
N ASP A 18 11.85 11.31 26.93
CA ASP A 18 12.02 10.85 28.32
C ASP A 18 10.93 9.86 28.76
N ASN A 19 9.86 9.73 27.97
CA ASN A 19 8.65 8.98 28.36
C ASN A 19 8.63 7.55 27.82
N PHE A 20 9.46 7.21 26.83
CA PHE A 20 9.50 5.89 26.23
C PHE A 20 10.91 5.32 26.23
N THR A 21 10.99 4.00 26.31
CA THR A 21 12.19 3.23 26.05
C THR A 21 11.96 2.36 24.81
N ALA A 22 12.91 2.36 23.89
CA ALA A 22 12.91 1.46 22.75
C ALA A 22 14.03 0.43 22.90
N THR A 23 13.70 -0.82 22.62
CA THR A 23 14.66 -1.93 22.52
C THR A 23 14.44 -2.66 21.20
N HIS A 24 15.45 -3.37 20.75
CA HIS A 24 15.34 -4.17 19.54
C HIS A 24 16.12 -5.48 19.66
N THR A 25 15.66 -6.49 18.93
CA THR A 25 16.37 -7.77 18.77
C THR A 25 16.48 -8.10 17.29
N ALA A 26 17.69 -8.44 16.85
CA ALA A 26 17.92 -8.90 15.49
C ALA A 26 17.92 -10.43 15.42
N THR A 27 17.11 -10.99 14.52
CA THR A 27 17.04 -12.44 14.26
C THR A 27 17.33 -12.69 12.79
N GLU A 28 18.41 -13.44 12.50
CA GLU A 28 18.67 -13.94 11.15
C GLU A 28 17.75 -15.14 10.89
N ILE A 29 16.88 -15.02 9.90
CA ILE A 29 15.93 -16.07 9.51
C ILE A 29 16.63 -17.08 8.60
N GLU A 30 17.48 -16.57 7.72
CA GLU A 30 18.42 -17.29 6.88
C GLU A 30 19.51 -16.32 6.41
N ALA A 31 20.57 -16.83 5.78
CA ALA A 31 21.70 -16.01 5.34
C ALA A 31 21.24 -14.83 4.46
N GLY A 32 21.47 -13.61 4.94
CA GLY A 32 21.09 -12.38 4.25
C GLY A 32 19.62 -11.96 4.42
N LEU A 33 18.84 -12.64 5.25
CA LEU A 33 17.48 -12.22 5.64
C LEU A 33 17.41 -12.05 7.15
N THR A 34 17.24 -10.82 7.61
CA THR A 34 17.16 -10.48 9.04
C THR A 34 15.82 -9.82 9.36
N ARG A 35 15.27 -10.13 10.54
CA ARG A 35 14.14 -9.40 11.14
C ARG A 35 14.62 -8.68 12.39
N ILE A 36 14.33 -7.40 12.47
CA ILE A 36 14.58 -6.55 13.64
C ILE A 36 13.24 -6.35 14.34
N SER A 37 13.04 -7.06 15.44
CA SER A 37 11.87 -6.89 16.31
C SER A 37 12.08 -5.68 17.20
N LEU A 38 11.16 -4.74 17.15
CA LEU A 38 11.18 -3.48 17.91
C LEU A 38 10.13 -3.56 19.02
N HIS A 39 10.54 -3.17 20.23
CA HIS A 39 9.64 -3.04 21.37
C HIS A 39 9.79 -1.65 21.96
N ILE A 40 8.71 -0.87 21.93
CA ILE A 40 8.66 0.50 22.43
C ILE A 40 7.65 0.53 23.57
N THR A 41 8.09 0.92 24.76
CA THR A 41 7.27 0.83 25.97
C THR A 41 7.30 2.16 26.71
N ALA A 42 6.13 2.61 27.18
CA ALA A 42 6.04 3.79 28.04
C ALA A 42 6.73 3.50 29.38
N ASN A 43 7.62 4.39 29.82
CA ASN A 43 8.38 4.24 31.05
C ASN A 43 7.47 4.18 32.29
N SER A 44 6.33 4.87 32.24
CA SER A 44 5.27 4.84 33.26
C SER A 44 4.43 3.56 33.24
N ARG A 45 4.52 2.75 32.18
CA ARG A 45 3.62 1.62 31.84
C ARG A 45 2.14 2.01 31.66
N GLN A 46 1.84 3.30 31.62
CA GLN A 46 0.52 3.82 31.28
C GLN A 46 0.54 4.34 29.85
N ALA A 47 -0.62 4.40 29.21
CA ALA A 47 -0.74 4.98 27.89
C ALA A 47 -0.30 6.45 27.94
N SER A 48 0.55 6.86 27.00
CA SER A 48 1.05 8.23 26.91
C SER A 48 1.25 8.59 25.44
N PRO A 49 1.16 9.87 25.05
CA PRO A 49 1.37 10.27 23.66
C PRO A 49 2.76 9.86 23.17
N VAL A 50 2.82 9.00 22.16
CA VAL A 50 4.09 8.52 21.61
C VAL A 50 4.75 9.63 20.78
N PRO A 51 6.04 9.92 20.98
CA PRO A 51 6.75 10.88 20.13
C PRO A 51 7.01 10.27 18.75
N ARG A 52 7.48 11.11 17.81
CA ARG A 52 8.07 10.61 16.57
C ARG A 52 9.35 9.84 16.88
N ILE A 53 9.44 8.61 16.37
CA ILE A 53 10.57 7.73 16.62
C ILE A 53 11.31 7.51 15.31
N HIS A 54 12.60 7.80 15.32
CA HIS A 54 13.48 7.68 14.18
C HIS A 54 14.31 6.40 14.29
N ILE A 55 14.26 5.57 13.26
CA ILE A 55 15.03 4.33 13.15
C ILE A 55 15.90 4.46 11.91
N SER A 56 17.22 4.31 12.06
CA SER A 56 18.16 4.48 10.95
C SER A 56 19.24 3.44 10.90
N TRP A 57 19.74 3.23 9.69
CA TRP A 57 20.86 2.36 9.40
C TRP A 57 21.52 2.79 8.10
N SER A 58 22.78 2.39 7.93
CA SER A 58 23.56 2.70 6.73
C SER A 58 24.13 1.44 6.10
N LEU A 59 24.33 1.48 4.79
CA LEU A 59 25.04 0.44 4.05
C LEU A 59 25.83 1.05 2.89
N PRO A 60 26.97 0.46 2.50
CA PRO A 60 27.69 0.91 1.32
C PRO A 60 26.83 0.80 0.06
N MET A 61 26.90 1.79 -0.84
CA MET A 61 26.19 1.79 -2.12
C MET A 61 26.87 0.89 -3.18
N HIS A 62 27.22 -0.34 -2.79
CA HIS A 62 27.97 -1.24 -3.65
C HIS A 62 27.07 -2.13 -4.50
N ASP A 63 27.22 -2.01 -5.82
CA ASP A 63 26.44 -2.75 -6.81
C ASP A 63 24.94 -2.45 -6.72
N ILE A 64 24.58 -1.20 -6.45
CA ILE A 64 23.19 -0.74 -6.40
C ILE A 64 22.98 0.23 -7.56
N TYR A 65 22.09 -0.13 -8.47
CA TYR A 65 21.83 0.63 -9.70
C TYR A 65 20.54 1.45 -9.60
N SER A 66 19.52 0.91 -8.95
CA SER A 66 18.19 1.51 -8.95
C SER A 66 17.38 1.16 -7.69
N ILE A 67 16.27 1.87 -7.54
CA ILE A 67 15.34 1.78 -6.42
C ILE A 67 13.91 1.56 -6.93
N TRP A 68 13.13 0.81 -6.16
CA TRP A 68 11.70 0.69 -6.29
C TRP A 68 11.03 0.94 -4.94
N TYR A 69 9.94 1.68 -4.97
CA TYR A 69 8.96 1.84 -3.90
C TYR A 69 7.59 2.08 -4.54
N SER A 70 6.49 1.90 -3.81
CA SER A 70 5.15 1.94 -4.42
C SER A 70 4.80 3.27 -5.09
N GLY A 71 5.36 4.37 -4.60
CA GLY A 71 5.17 5.71 -5.16
C GLY A 71 6.18 6.08 -6.24
N SER A 72 7.08 5.17 -6.63
CA SER A 72 8.20 5.50 -7.52
C SER A 72 7.76 5.73 -8.97
N ASP A 73 6.61 5.19 -9.39
CA ASP A 73 6.10 5.25 -10.76
C ASP A 73 7.21 5.03 -11.81
N ARG A 74 7.55 6.05 -12.61
CA ARG A 74 8.62 6.01 -13.61
C ARG A 74 9.99 6.43 -13.07
N ASN A 75 10.05 7.04 -11.89
CA ASN A 75 11.30 7.42 -11.26
C ASN A 75 11.99 6.18 -10.67
N LYS A 76 13.26 6.03 -10.99
CA LYS A 76 14.09 4.87 -10.65
C LYS A 76 15.47 5.31 -10.13
N SER A 77 15.62 6.62 -9.88
CA SER A 77 16.83 7.26 -9.39
C SER A 77 16.88 7.22 -7.86
N ILE A 78 18.07 7.03 -7.33
CA ILE A 78 18.33 7.12 -5.89
C ILE A 78 18.65 8.58 -5.58
N ALA A 79 17.85 9.19 -4.73
CA ALA A 79 18.01 10.59 -4.37
C ALA A 79 19.12 10.78 -3.32
N PRO A 80 19.65 12.00 -3.13
CA PRO A 80 20.53 12.30 -2.00
C PRO A 80 19.83 12.10 -0.65
N ASP A 81 20.59 11.81 0.40
CA ASP A 81 20.10 11.49 1.75
C ASP A 81 19.36 12.65 2.46
N TRP A 82 19.51 13.89 2.00
CA TRP A 82 18.73 15.04 2.48
C TRP A 82 17.34 15.16 1.83
N SER A 83 17.02 14.30 0.85
CA SER A 83 15.70 14.27 0.21
C SER A 83 14.60 13.81 1.17
N ARG A 84 13.34 14.16 0.87
CA ARG A 84 12.18 13.68 1.65
C ARG A 84 11.95 12.19 1.42
N GLY A 85 11.46 11.51 2.44
CA GLY A 85 10.98 10.13 2.34
C GLY A 85 9.59 10.04 1.74
N ASN A 86 9.11 8.81 1.60
CA ASN A 86 7.73 8.52 1.19
C ASN A 86 6.91 8.20 2.43
N ILE A 87 5.72 8.80 2.56
CA ILE A 87 4.80 8.46 3.65
C ILE A 87 3.92 7.30 3.20
N ALA A 88 4.01 6.18 3.91
CA ALA A 88 3.14 5.02 3.77
C ALA A 88 2.14 4.97 4.92
N LYS A 89 0.89 4.62 4.62
CA LYS A 89 -0.23 4.47 5.57
C LYS A 89 -1.33 3.63 4.94
N VAL A 90 -2.35 3.27 5.73
CA VAL A 90 -3.47 2.41 5.27
C VAL A 90 -4.15 2.89 3.98
N THR A 91 -4.18 4.21 3.74
CA THR A 91 -4.83 4.82 2.56
C THR A 91 -3.86 5.18 1.42
N SER A 92 -2.55 4.99 1.58
CA SER A 92 -1.58 5.44 0.58
C SER A 92 -0.22 4.74 0.71
N GLN A 93 0.31 4.28 -0.43
CA GLN A 93 1.62 3.64 -0.52
C GLN A 93 1.78 2.39 0.37
N MET A 94 2.99 1.85 0.45
CA MET A 94 3.35 0.72 1.34
C MET A 94 4.75 0.95 1.92
N PRO A 95 5.00 0.55 3.18
CA PRO A 95 6.27 0.80 3.85
C PRO A 95 7.33 -0.22 3.42
N VAL A 96 7.71 -0.18 2.14
CA VAL A 96 8.74 -1.03 1.55
C VAL A 96 9.57 -0.27 0.50
N ILE A 97 10.88 -0.48 0.53
CA ILE A 97 11.82 -0.04 -0.50
C ILE A 97 12.64 -1.26 -0.94
N SER A 98 12.89 -1.36 -2.25
CA SER A 98 13.77 -2.36 -2.85
C SER A 98 14.87 -1.69 -3.66
N LEU A 99 16.12 -2.01 -3.33
CA LEU A 99 17.34 -1.55 -3.98
C LEU A 99 17.95 -2.74 -4.72
N TYR A 100 18.23 -2.56 -6.00
CA TYR A 100 18.68 -3.64 -6.88
C TYR A 100 19.76 -3.18 -7.84
N ASN A 101 20.54 -4.15 -8.31
CA ASN A 101 21.62 -3.92 -9.27
C ASN A 101 21.10 -3.86 -10.71
N TYR A 102 22.03 -3.69 -11.66
CA TYR A 102 21.71 -3.58 -13.09
C TYR A 102 21.03 -4.85 -13.65
N GLN A 103 21.29 -6.01 -13.05
CA GLN A 103 20.70 -7.31 -13.41
C GLN A 103 19.33 -7.53 -12.77
N GLY A 104 18.82 -6.59 -11.97
CA GLY A 104 17.56 -6.75 -11.23
C GLY A 104 17.67 -7.68 -10.02
N GLU A 105 18.88 -7.95 -9.54
CA GLU A 105 19.10 -8.69 -8.29
C GLU A 105 18.95 -7.76 -7.10
N ASN A 106 18.22 -8.22 -6.08
CA ASN A 106 18.10 -7.57 -4.80
C ASN A 106 19.48 -7.37 -4.16
N ARG A 107 19.68 -6.17 -3.62
CA ARG A 107 20.85 -5.80 -2.82
C ARG A 107 20.44 -5.32 -1.43
N LEU A 108 19.27 -4.70 -1.33
CA LEU A 108 18.57 -4.51 -0.08
C LEU A 108 17.08 -4.29 -0.36
N THR A 109 16.21 -5.16 0.14
CA THR A 109 14.79 -4.87 0.28
C THR A 109 14.47 -4.75 1.75
N PHE A 110 13.90 -3.63 2.17
CA PHE A 110 13.48 -3.45 3.54
C PHE A 110 12.02 -3.04 3.61
N ALA A 111 11.32 -3.62 4.58
CA ALA A 111 9.88 -3.44 4.76
C ALA A 111 9.53 -3.38 6.25
N PHE A 112 8.50 -2.62 6.58
CA PHE A 112 8.01 -2.48 7.95
C PHE A 112 6.69 -3.23 8.14
N SER A 113 6.47 -3.80 9.33
CA SER A 113 5.28 -4.61 9.62
C SER A 113 4.02 -3.78 9.74
N ASP A 114 4.13 -2.58 10.32
CA ASP A 114 3.00 -1.67 10.49
C ASP A 114 2.81 -0.84 9.23
N ALA A 115 1.80 -1.20 8.46
CA ALA A 115 1.33 -0.49 7.28
C ALA A 115 0.03 0.29 7.54
N LEU A 116 -0.45 0.32 8.79
CA LEU A 116 -1.68 1.03 9.16
C LEU A 116 -1.36 2.47 9.58
N GLU A 117 -0.46 2.63 10.55
CA GLU A 117 0.00 3.95 10.98
C GLU A 117 0.85 4.63 9.90
N ALA A 118 0.88 5.97 9.94
CA ALA A 118 1.71 6.73 9.03
C ALA A 118 3.19 6.56 9.37
N VAL A 119 3.95 6.02 8.42
CA VAL A 119 5.40 5.81 8.50
C VAL A 119 6.07 6.48 7.31
N GLU A 120 7.04 7.35 7.56
CA GLU A 120 7.91 7.85 6.50
C GLU A 120 9.06 6.86 6.29
N ILE A 121 9.18 6.33 5.07
CA ILE A 121 10.23 5.40 4.66
C ILE A 121 11.19 6.11 3.69
N LYS A 122 12.49 6.02 3.97
CA LYS A 122 13.49 6.81 3.27
C LYS A 122 14.75 6.02 2.94
N THR A 123 15.34 6.37 1.80
CA THR A 123 16.70 5.99 1.42
C THR A 123 17.29 7.11 0.59
N GLY A 124 18.53 7.49 0.87
CA GLY A 124 19.29 8.34 -0.04
C GLY A 124 20.80 8.17 0.09
N VAL A 125 21.52 8.71 -0.90
CA VAL A 125 22.98 8.64 -0.98
C VAL A 125 23.59 9.76 -0.13
N SER A 126 24.53 9.43 0.74
CA SER A 126 25.46 10.42 1.31
C SER A 126 26.65 10.57 0.38
N GLU A 127 26.82 11.79 -0.14
CA GLU A 127 27.91 12.12 -1.08
C GLU A 127 29.28 12.06 -0.39
N GLU A 128 29.31 12.31 0.92
CA GLU A 128 30.52 12.35 1.74
C GLU A 128 31.08 10.96 2.03
N THR A 129 30.21 9.97 2.22
CA THR A 129 30.61 8.61 2.63
C THR A 129 30.49 7.57 1.50
N GLY A 130 29.69 7.84 0.46
CA GLY A 130 29.35 6.85 -0.56
C GLY A 130 28.43 5.74 -0.02
N GLU A 131 27.80 5.96 1.12
CA GLU A 131 26.83 5.07 1.72
C GLU A 131 25.39 5.47 1.36
N LEU A 132 24.49 4.50 1.49
CA LEU A 132 23.06 4.74 1.54
C LEU A 132 22.64 4.89 3.00
N HIS A 133 22.01 6.02 3.29
CA HIS A 133 21.34 6.27 4.56
C HIS A 133 19.86 5.90 4.41
N CYS A 134 19.44 4.89 5.18
CA CYS A 134 18.07 4.42 5.22
C CYS A 134 17.43 4.76 6.56
N SER A 135 16.14 5.09 6.55
CA SER A 135 15.41 5.34 7.79
C SER A 135 13.92 5.02 7.69
N LEU A 136 13.34 4.84 8.88
CA LEU A 136 11.92 4.88 9.16
C LEU A 136 11.67 5.96 10.20
N ASP A 137 10.71 6.84 9.94
CA ASP A 137 10.15 7.73 10.95
C ASP A 137 8.72 7.27 11.24
N LEU A 138 8.49 6.85 12.50
CA LEU A 138 7.19 6.37 12.98
C LEU A 138 6.36 7.54 13.54
N PHE A 139 5.04 7.38 13.52
CA PHE A 139 4.09 8.35 14.10
C PHE A 139 4.23 9.76 13.48
N VAL A 140 4.37 9.83 12.15
CA VAL A 140 4.61 11.12 11.46
C VAL A 140 3.37 12.00 11.35
N GLU A 141 2.17 11.41 11.32
CA GLU A 141 0.88 12.14 11.24
C GLU A 141 0.09 12.13 12.56
N SER A 142 0.27 11.10 13.40
CA SER A 142 -0.46 10.87 14.64
C SER A 142 0.48 10.84 15.86
N SER A 143 -0.05 11.05 17.06
CA SER A 143 0.65 10.79 18.33
C SER A 143 -0.29 10.02 19.26
N PRO A 144 -0.57 8.74 18.94
CA PRO A 144 -1.50 7.94 19.72
C PRO A 144 -0.99 7.74 21.16
N GLU A 145 -1.93 7.59 22.09
CA GLU A 145 -1.59 7.21 23.47
C GLU A 145 -1.32 5.70 23.53
N LEU A 146 -0.05 5.33 23.71
CA LEU A 146 0.39 3.94 23.74
C LEU A 146 1.11 3.64 25.04
N SER A 147 0.82 2.48 25.64
CA SER A 147 1.64 1.92 26.73
C SER A 147 2.73 0.99 26.18
N HIS A 148 2.48 0.39 25.02
CA HIS A 148 3.34 -0.59 24.36
C HIS A 148 3.10 -0.58 22.85
N TYR A 149 4.16 -0.77 22.07
CA TYR A 149 4.13 -0.90 20.61
C TYR A 149 5.17 -1.93 20.16
N GLU A 150 4.75 -2.82 19.26
CA GLU A 150 5.59 -3.83 18.64
C GLU A 150 5.48 -3.78 17.13
N ALA A 151 6.64 -3.79 16.49
CA ALA A 151 6.72 -3.87 15.05
C ALA A 151 8.02 -4.56 14.64
N THR A 152 8.10 -4.95 13.38
CA THR A 152 9.26 -5.64 12.81
C THR A 152 9.72 -4.91 11.56
N LEU A 153 11.00 -4.56 11.53
CA LEU A 153 11.71 -4.18 10.31
C LEU A 153 12.33 -5.43 9.69
N ARG A 154 11.92 -5.77 8.47
CA ARG A 154 12.48 -6.87 7.67
C ARG A 154 13.58 -6.31 6.78
N LEU A 155 14.76 -6.93 6.77
CA LEU A 155 15.91 -6.57 5.93
C LEU A 155 16.33 -7.77 5.06
N ASP A 156 16.34 -7.58 3.74
CA ASP A 156 16.66 -8.61 2.75
C ASP A 156 17.85 -8.23 1.89
N MET A 157 18.96 -8.91 2.05
CA MET A 157 20.18 -8.71 1.26
C MET A 157 20.50 -9.94 0.38
N ARG A 158 19.58 -10.91 0.29
CA ARG A 158 19.77 -12.10 -0.55
C ARG A 158 19.84 -11.69 -2.01
N ALA A 159 20.74 -12.32 -2.77
CA ALA A 159 20.92 -12.11 -4.20
C ALA A 159 19.88 -12.91 -5.01
N LEU A 160 18.65 -12.40 -5.04
CA LEU A 160 17.52 -12.96 -5.78
C LEU A 160 16.82 -11.85 -6.57
N PRO A 161 16.05 -12.15 -7.64
CA PRO A 161 15.38 -11.11 -8.41
C PRO A 161 14.53 -10.20 -7.51
N TYR A 162 14.64 -8.88 -7.63
CA TYR A 162 14.02 -7.93 -6.68
C TYR A 162 12.50 -8.14 -6.53
N TYR A 163 11.81 -8.53 -7.60
CA TYR A 163 10.38 -8.84 -7.57
C TYR A 163 10.03 -10.08 -6.71
N ARG A 164 10.96 -11.02 -6.52
CA ARG A 164 10.81 -12.14 -5.59
C ARG A 164 10.93 -11.65 -4.14
N ALA A 165 11.88 -10.76 -3.84
CA ALA A 165 12.01 -10.15 -2.51
C ALA A 165 10.72 -9.41 -2.13
N LEU A 166 10.17 -8.63 -3.07
CA LEU A 166 8.89 -7.92 -2.90
C LEU A 166 7.71 -8.88 -2.71
N HIS A 167 7.66 -9.98 -3.47
CA HIS A 167 6.63 -11.00 -3.29
C HIS A 167 6.70 -11.65 -1.91
N GLU A 168 7.89 -11.93 -1.39
CA GLU A 168 8.05 -12.48 -0.05
C GLU A 168 7.71 -11.47 1.06
N VAL A 169 7.91 -10.17 0.82
CA VAL A 169 7.38 -9.11 1.71
C VAL A 169 5.85 -9.18 1.75
N GLN A 170 5.17 -9.29 0.60
CA GLN A 170 3.72 -9.46 0.54
C GLN A 170 3.26 -10.71 1.31
N GLN A 171 3.92 -11.86 1.11
CA GLN A 171 3.59 -13.09 1.82
C GLN A 171 3.80 -12.95 3.33
N TRP A 172 4.85 -12.25 3.75
CA TRP A 172 5.12 -11.97 5.15
C TRP A 172 4.05 -11.06 5.77
N TRP A 173 3.60 -10.01 5.09
CA TRP A 173 2.45 -9.21 5.54
C TRP A 173 1.18 -10.06 5.65
N ALA A 174 0.88 -10.88 4.65
CA ALA A 174 -0.32 -11.73 4.63
C ALA A 174 -0.40 -12.75 5.78
N GLN A 175 0.72 -13.04 6.46
CA GLN A 175 0.78 -13.93 7.63
C GLN A 175 0.54 -13.18 8.96
N GLN A 176 0.45 -11.85 8.94
CA GLN A 176 0.23 -11.05 10.14
C GLN A 176 -1.27 -10.91 10.41
N SER A 177 -1.62 -10.91 11.70
CA SER A 177 -3.01 -10.76 12.14
C SER A 177 -3.60 -9.45 11.63
N GLY A 178 -4.74 -9.52 10.96
CA GLY A 178 -5.44 -8.36 10.39
C GLY A 178 -4.96 -7.93 9.01
N TYR A 179 -3.96 -8.62 8.45
CA TYR A 179 -3.39 -8.35 7.12
C TYR A 179 -3.71 -9.49 6.14
N GLU A 180 -4.59 -10.41 6.52
CA GLU A 180 -4.99 -11.55 5.72
C GLU A 180 -5.62 -11.05 4.41
N PRO A 181 -5.08 -11.45 3.25
CA PRO A 181 -5.66 -11.06 1.97
C PRO A 181 -7.07 -11.61 1.83
N LEU A 182 -8.02 -10.75 1.45
CA LEU A 182 -9.33 -11.22 1.04
C LEU A 182 -9.21 -12.02 -0.26
N PRO A 183 -9.81 -13.23 -0.34
CA PRO A 183 -9.79 -14.00 -1.56
C PRO A 183 -10.53 -13.24 -2.66
N ALA A 184 -9.87 -13.02 -3.80
CA ALA A 184 -10.52 -12.48 -4.97
C ALA A 184 -11.56 -13.51 -5.48
N PRO A 185 -12.84 -13.12 -5.68
CA PRO A 185 -13.83 -13.98 -6.31
C PRO A 185 -13.35 -14.47 -7.68
N GLU A 186 -13.70 -15.69 -8.06
CA GLU A 186 -13.27 -16.29 -9.34
C GLU A 186 -13.55 -15.38 -10.54
N HIS A 187 -14.74 -14.78 -10.58
CA HIS A 187 -15.17 -13.92 -11.67
C HIS A 187 -14.41 -12.60 -11.77
N ALA A 188 -13.73 -12.16 -10.70
CA ALA A 188 -12.83 -11.00 -10.76
C ALA A 188 -11.52 -11.31 -11.51
N ARG A 189 -11.25 -12.59 -11.82
CA ARG A 189 -10.07 -13.05 -12.57
C ARG A 189 -10.38 -13.35 -14.04
N LEU A 190 -11.65 -13.30 -14.43
CA LEU A 190 -12.09 -13.57 -15.80
C LEU A 190 -12.14 -12.25 -16.60
N PRO A 191 -12.09 -12.30 -17.96
CA PRO A 191 -12.25 -11.11 -18.78
C PRO A 191 -13.54 -10.37 -18.44
N MET A 192 -13.45 -9.06 -18.26
CA MET A 192 -14.58 -8.22 -17.85
C MET A 192 -14.72 -6.99 -18.73
N TYR A 193 -15.97 -6.61 -18.98
CA TYR A 193 -16.31 -5.33 -19.60
C TYR A 193 -16.33 -4.23 -18.53
N SER A 194 -15.65 -3.10 -18.75
CA SER A 194 -15.71 -1.93 -17.89
C SER A 194 -16.55 -0.84 -18.52
N THR A 195 -17.55 -0.35 -17.80
CA THR A 195 -18.40 0.76 -18.27
C THR A 195 -17.66 2.10 -18.31
N TRP A 196 -16.52 2.24 -17.62
CA TRP A 196 -15.77 3.51 -17.56
C TRP A 196 -15.40 4.03 -18.95
N TYR A 197 -14.87 3.17 -19.81
CA TYR A 197 -14.36 3.58 -21.12
C TYR A 197 -15.45 3.86 -22.15
N SER A 198 -16.67 3.37 -21.94
CA SER A 198 -17.81 3.60 -22.85
C SER A 198 -18.74 4.70 -22.34
N PHE A 199 -18.96 4.77 -21.03
CA PHE A 199 -20.00 5.61 -20.42
C PHE A 199 -19.44 6.62 -19.42
N HIS A 200 -18.27 6.36 -18.81
CA HIS A 200 -17.85 7.06 -17.59
C HIS A 200 -19.03 7.07 -16.60
N GLN A 201 -19.42 8.26 -16.10
CA GLN A 201 -20.55 8.42 -15.18
C GLN A 201 -21.94 8.45 -15.88
N HIS A 202 -22.00 8.51 -17.21
CA HIS A 202 -23.26 8.59 -17.98
C HIS A 202 -23.88 7.21 -18.20
N LEU A 203 -24.14 6.48 -17.11
CA LEU A 203 -24.73 5.15 -17.17
C LEU A 203 -26.18 5.21 -17.67
N GLU A 204 -26.48 4.37 -18.66
CA GLU A 204 -27.83 4.11 -19.15
C GLU A 204 -28.09 2.59 -19.08
N PRO A 205 -29.00 2.10 -18.23
CA PRO A 205 -29.17 0.68 -17.96
C PRO A 205 -29.36 -0.18 -19.22
N ALA A 206 -30.20 0.25 -20.16
CA ALA A 206 -30.49 -0.51 -21.38
C ALA A 206 -29.28 -0.58 -22.32
N ALA A 207 -28.52 0.52 -22.46
CA ALA A 207 -27.26 0.52 -23.22
C ALA A 207 -26.20 -0.38 -22.55
N VAL A 208 -26.08 -0.36 -21.23
CA VAL A 208 -25.16 -1.25 -20.50
C VAL A 208 -25.54 -2.72 -20.73
N GLU A 209 -26.82 -3.07 -20.66
CA GLU A 209 -27.30 -4.43 -20.95
C GLU A 209 -27.02 -4.86 -22.39
N ALA A 210 -27.15 -3.95 -23.36
CA ALA A 210 -26.80 -4.22 -24.75
C ALA A 210 -25.29 -4.47 -24.93
N GLN A 211 -24.44 -3.65 -24.30
CA GLN A 211 -22.98 -3.86 -24.31
C GLN A 211 -22.59 -5.16 -23.60
N CYS A 212 -23.29 -5.54 -22.52
CA CYS A 212 -23.07 -6.82 -21.86
C CYS A 212 -23.32 -8.00 -22.81
N ARG A 213 -24.41 -8.00 -23.58
CA ARG A 213 -24.67 -9.07 -24.57
C ARG A 213 -23.53 -9.20 -25.58
N ILE A 214 -23.06 -8.08 -26.13
CA ILE A 214 -21.93 -8.06 -27.08
C ILE A 214 -20.64 -8.54 -26.39
N ALA A 215 -20.34 -8.03 -25.19
CA ALA A 215 -19.15 -8.41 -24.44
C ALA A 215 -19.13 -9.90 -24.11
N LYS A 216 -20.29 -10.50 -23.81
CA LYS A 216 -20.40 -11.94 -23.58
C LYS A 216 -20.02 -12.74 -24.81
N GLU A 217 -20.47 -12.32 -26.00
CA GLU A 217 -20.07 -12.96 -27.28
C GLU A 217 -18.55 -12.86 -27.53
N LEU A 218 -17.91 -11.82 -27.02
CA LEU A 218 -16.46 -11.61 -27.09
C LEU A 218 -15.66 -12.34 -25.98
N GLY A 219 -16.34 -13.07 -25.08
CA GLY A 219 -15.71 -13.86 -24.03
C GLY A 219 -15.58 -13.18 -22.67
N CYS A 220 -16.25 -12.05 -22.45
CA CYS A 220 -16.35 -11.47 -21.12
C CYS A 220 -17.32 -12.27 -20.23
N GLU A 221 -16.93 -12.50 -18.98
CA GLU A 221 -17.71 -13.24 -17.99
C GLU A 221 -18.35 -12.32 -16.93
N ALA A 222 -17.89 -11.07 -16.86
CA ALA A 222 -18.41 -10.07 -15.93
C ALA A 222 -18.46 -8.67 -16.56
N VAL A 223 -19.32 -7.82 -16.00
CA VAL A 223 -19.26 -6.36 -16.15
C VAL A 223 -18.84 -5.76 -14.83
N ILE A 224 -17.86 -4.85 -14.86
CA ILE A 224 -17.63 -3.89 -13.80
C ILE A 224 -18.34 -2.59 -14.17
N VAL A 225 -19.40 -2.30 -13.43
CA VAL A 225 -20.09 -1.01 -13.50
C VAL A 225 -19.30 -0.03 -12.65
N ASP A 226 -18.58 0.83 -13.37
CA ASP A 226 -17.66 1.83 -12.83
C ASP A 226 -18.41 3.01 -12.19
N ASP A 227 -17.66 4.03 -11.76
CA ASP A 227 -18.19 5.23 -11.09
C ASP A 227 -19.35 5.89 -11.86
N GLY A 228 -20.39 6.29 -11.13
CA GLY A 228 -21.56 7.01 -11.66
C GLY A 228 -22.91 6.37 -11.37
N TRP A 229 -22.95 5.15 -10.83
CA TRP A 229 -24.19 4.48 -10.43
C TRP A 229 -24.85 5.09 -9.18
N GLN A 230 -24.05 5.78 -8.37
CA GLN A 230 -24.41 6.36 -7.08
C GLN A 230 -24.64 7.88 -7.10
N THR A 231 -24.44 8.54 -8.24
CA THR A 231 -24.59 10.01 -8.34
C THR A 231 -25.24 10.40 -9.66
N ILE A 232 -25.99 11.52 -9.68
CA ILE A 232 -26.49 12.12 -10.93
C ILE A 232 -25.46 13.05 -11.59
N ASN A 233 -24.41 13.43 -10.86
CA ASN A 233 -23.32 14.25 -11.38
C ASN A 233 -22.51 13.46 -12.43
N ASN A 234 -22.04 14.15 -13.46
CA ASN A 234 -21.24 13.56 -14.55
C ASN A 234 -19.93 14.34 -14.82
N GLU A 235 -19.51 15.20 -13.90
CA GLU A 235 -18.32 16.05 -14.01
C GLU A 235 -17.02 15.27 -13.70
N ARG A 236 -17.11 13.96 -13.45
CA ARG A 236 -16.00 13.03 -13.21
C ARG A 236 -15.18 13.35 -11.95
N GLY A 237 -15.77 14.12 -11.05
CA GLY A 237 -15.21 14.45 -9.75
C GLY A 237 -15.79 13.56 -8.67
N TYR A 238 -14.98 13.29 -7.64
CA TYR A 238 -15.37 12.49 -6.48
C TYR A 238 -16.04 13.32 -5.36
N ALA A 239 -16.52 14.52 -5.69
CA ALA A 239 -17.13 15.44 -4.72
C ALA A 239 -18.43 14.91 -4.10
N TYR A 240 -19.06 13.92 -4.74
CA TYR A 240 -20.31 13.27 -4.32
C TYR A 240 -20.11 11.78 -3.97
N CYS A 241 -18.86 11.31 -3.82
CA CYS A 241 -18.62 9.96 -3.29
C CYS A 241 -18.88 9.93 -1.78
N GLY A 242 -19.26 8.78 -1.24
CA GLY A 242 -19.49 8.59 0.20
C GLY A 242 -20.93 8.16 0.53
N ASP A 243 -21.92 8.69 -0.21
CA ASP A 243 -23.30 8.21 -0.20
C ASP A 243 -23.43 7.07 -1.23
N TRP A 244 -23.31 5.82 -0.77
CA TRP A 244 -23.32 4.63 -1.62
C TRP A 244 -24.74 4.12 -1.90
N GLU A 245 -25.64 5.05 -2.23
CA GLU A 245 -27.02 4.78 -2.62
C GLU A 245 -27.16 4.87 -4.13
N VAL A 246 -28.04 4.05 -4.72
CA VAL A 246 -28.27 4.08 -6.17
C VAL A 246 -28.89 5.42 -6.56
N ALA A 247 -28.33 6.08 -7.58
CA ALA A 247 -28.97 7.22 -8.22
C ALA A 247 -30.17 6.72 -9.05
N THR A 248 -31.34 6.62 -8.43
CA THR A 248 -32.56 6.07 -9.04
C THR A 248 -33.03 6.85 -10.27
N GLU A 249 -32.64 8.12 -10.40
CA GLU A 249 -32.85 8.89 -11.63
C GLU A 249 -32.09 8.32 -12.84
N LYS A 250 -30.91 7.71 -12.63
CA LYS A 250 -30.13 7.01 -13.67
C LYS A 250 -30.50 5.54 -13.78
N ILE A 251 -30.65 4.88 -12.65
CA ILE A 251 -30.95 3.44 -12.56
C ILE A 251 -32.24 3.26 -11.74
N PRO A 252 -33.42 3.40 -12.37
CA PRO A 252 -34.70 3.36 -11.65
C PRO A 252 -34.95 2.06 -10.88
N ASP A 253 -34.46 0.94 -11.42
CA ASP A 253 -34.53 -0.36 -10.77
C ASP A 253 -33.21 -1.12 -10.95
N MET A 254 -32.30 -0.93 -9.98
CA MET A 254 -31.00 -1.62 -9.97
C MET A 254 -31.15 -3.14 -9.89
N LYS A 255 -32.20 -3.64 -9.20
CA LYS A 255 -32.41 -5.08 -9.06
C LYS A 255 -32.79 -5.71 -10.38
N ALA A 256 -33.71 -5.10 -11.12
CA ALA A 256 -34.08 -5.54 -12.47
C ALA A 256 -32.90 -5.44 -13.44
N HIS A 257 -32.14 -4.34 -13.38
CA HIS A 257 -30.95 -4.15 -14.21
C HIS A 257 -29.91 -5.26 -13.99
N VAL A 258 -29.56 -5.55 -12.74
CA VAL A 258 -28.65 -6.66 -12.39
C VAL A 258 -29.20 -8.01 -12.85
N ALA A 259 -30.51 -8.24 -12.70
CA ALA A 259 -31.15 -9.48 -13.16
C ALA A 259 -31.05 -9.65 -14.69
N ASN A 260 -31.19 -8.59 -15.47
CA ASN A 260 -31.03 -8.62 -16.92
C ASN A 260 -29.60 -8.97 -17.35
N VAL A 261 -28.59 -8.41 -16.66
CA VAL A 261 -27.17 -8.76 -16.90
C VAL A 261 -26.90 -10.22 -16.54
N HIS A 262 -27.45 -10.72 -15.43
CA HIS A 262 -27.34 -12.13 -15.07
C HIS A 262 -28.03 -13.04 -16.10
N ALA A 263 -29.16 -12.61 -16.67
CA ALA A 263 -29.87 -13.35 -17.71
C ALA A 263 -29.06 -13.46 -19.02
N SER A 264 -28.12 -12.54 -19.29
CA SER A 264 -27.16 -12.67 -20.40
C SER A 264 -25.94 -13.53 -20.05
N GLY A 265 -25.92 -14.17 -18.87
CA GLY A 265 -24.84 -15.07 -18.46
C GLY A 265 -23.56 -14.36 -18.02
N MET A 266 -23.65 -13.09 -17.62
CA MET A 266 -22.54 -12.32 -17.05
C MET A 266 -22.73 -12.09 -15.56
N LYS A 267 -21.63 -11.84 -14.85
CA LYS A 267 -21.64 -11.37 -13.46
C LYS A 267 -21.59 -9.85 -13.37
N TYR A 268 -22.11 -9.32 -12.28
CA TYR A 268 -22.19 -7.89 -12.02
C TYR A 268 -21.27 -7.51 -10.86
N ILE A 269 -20.30 -6.63 -11.12
CA ILE A 269 -19.37 -6.09 -10.13
C ILE A 269 -19.57 -4.59 -10.09
N LEU A 270 -19.73 -4.02 -8.89
CA LEU A 270 -19.81 -2.57 -8.70
C LEU A 270 -18.45 -2.01 -8.31
N TRP A 271 -18.07 -0.90 -8.95
CA TRP A 271 -17.00 -0.06 -8.45
C TRP A 271 -17.45 0.65 -7.17
N TYR A 272 -16.55 0.67 -6.19
CA TYR A 272 -16.77 1.27 -4.88
C TYR A 272 -15.43 1.76 -4.34
N SER A 273 -15.40 2.97 -3.78
CA SER A 273 -14.17 3.59 -3.25
C SER A 273 -14.27 3.86 -1.76
N VAL A 274 -13.93 2.86 -0.95
CA VAL A 274 -14.09 2.86 0.51
C VAL A 274 -13.48 4.07 1.23
N PRO A 275 -12.29 4.61 0.87
CA PRO A 275 -11.71 5.75 1.60
C PRO A 275 -12.17 7.13 1.09
N PHE A 276 -13.07 7.21 0.12
CA PHE A 276 -13.47 8.49 -0.49
C PHE A 276 -14.76 9.01 0.15
N VAL A 277 -14.65 10.20 0.75
CA VAL A 277 -15.76 10.96 1.34
C VAL A 277 -15.74 12.33 0.66
N GLY A 278 -16.76 12.59 -0.15
CA GLY A 278 -16.85 13.78 -0.99
C GLY A 278 -17.39 14.97 -0.20
N GLN A 279 -16.88 16.18 -0.46
CA GLN A 279 -17.28 17.39 0.26
C GLN A 279 -18.78 17.72 0.20
N ARG A 280 -19.54 17.09 -0.70
CA ARG A 280 -20.98 17.32 -0.90
C ARG A 280 -21.86 16.14 -0.47
N GLU A 281 -21.31 15.19 0.28
CA GLU A 281 -22.06 14.07 0.88
C GLU A 281 -23.04 14.56 1.95
N GLN A 282 -24.19 13.89 2.10
CA GLN A 282 -25.19 14.24 3.12
C GLN A 282 -24.69 13.98 4.55
N GLY A 283 -23.77 13.02 4.73
CA GLY A 283 -23.15 12.67 6.02
C GLY A 283 -22.06 13.62 6.49
N LEU A 284 -21.53 14.49 5.62
CA LEU A 284 -20.51 15.50 5.94
C LEU A 284 -21.17 16.77 6.49
N VAL A 285 -22.00 16.62 7.53
CA VAL A 285 -22.33 17.75 8.41
C VAL A 285 -21.08 18.02 9.22
N THR A 286 -20.39 19.12 8.90
CA THR A 286 -19.32 19.73 9.70
C THR A 286 -19.48 19.42 11.19
N LEU A 287 -18.55 18.65 11.75
CA LEU A 287 -18.32 18.57 13.20
C LEU A 287 -17.66 19.87 13.68
#